data_AF-A0A3R6QX07-F1
#
_entry.id   AF-A0A3R6QX07-F1
#
_cell.length_a   1.000
_cell.length_b   1.000
_cell.length_c   1.000
_cell.angle_alpha   90.00
_cell.angle_beta   90.00
_cell.angle_gamma   90.00
#
_symmetry.space_group_name_H-M   'P 1'
#
loop_
_entity.id
_entity.type
_entity.pdbx_description
1 polymer ?
#
loop_
_entity_poly.entity_id
_entity_poly.type
_entity_poly.pdbx_seq_one_letter_code
_entity_poly.pdbx_strand_id
1 'polypeptide(L)'
;MYDTIHLEIRECDLDTPISFIEEIPCYMDIDKKSSTDGKIVCWLENIKIEIAGTTLRIKGSLTKWYKNNNIYGLEFNEVEKVIKGLGKVIGVPLEKAKVKRIDIAQTFKMKYEPQLYFSKLYYLKGFSRSDINVTSLYFNKESKRKNGDNLQLCLYDKNVELSNSNGYPLVDRFVNLLRYEFRIKNPKYIFKREIRCFELFSGDFYRELIKLWYDMYNSIEKRLESLEDYCEINLNGKKDLYETCLRLCVMAFDMEREVDIASKKGKVTAQNKSNVLKKIKEIKEELKKSSPALSMIDELNDKVRDEYKRQEEEVKRAMNH
;
A
#
# COMPACT_ATOMS: atom_id res chain seq x y z
N MET A 1 -5.22 9.98 0.83
CA MET A 1 -5.22 8.67 1.51
C MET A 1 -6.51 7.88 1.35
N TYR A 2 -7.69 8.36 1.76
CA TYR A 2 -8.93 7.64 1.43
C TYR A 2 -9.02 7.46 -0.08
N ASP A 3 -9.21 6.22 -0.53
CA ASP A 3 -9.40 5.89 -1.94
C ASP A 3 -10.82 5.38 -2.16
N THR A 4 -11.09 4.14 -1.76
CA THR A 4 -12.38 3.47 -1.93
C THR A 4 -13.17 3.44 -0.64
N ILE A 5 -14.46 3.78 -0.71
CA ILE A 5 -15.39 3.65 0.41
C ILE A 5 -16.63 2.89 -0.06
N HIS A 6 -17.10 1.97 0.77
CA HIS A 6 -18.43 1.38 0.61
C HIS A 6 -19.33 1.84 1.74
N LEU A 7 -20.47 2.42 1.38
CA LEU A 7 -21.50 2.89 2.30
C LEU A 7 -22.76 2.05 2.14
N GLU A 8 -23.50 1.89 3.23
CA GLU A 8 -24.85 1.31 3.23
C GLU A 8 -25.74 2.16 4.13
N ILE A 9 -26.89 2.60 3.62
CA ILE A 9 -27.89 3.35 4.39
C ILE A 9 -29.27 2.76 4.12
N ARG A 10 -30.15 2.78 5.12
CA ARG A 10 -31.55 2.39 4.96
C ARG A 10 -32.44 3.62 5.04
N GLU A 11 -33.61 3.54 4.42
CA GLU A 11 -34.60 4.63 4.48
C GLU A 11 -34.96 4.99 5.93
N CYS A 12 -35.08 4.00 6.82
CA CYS A 12 -35.35 4.23 8.24
C CYS A 12 -34.19 4.88 9.02
N ASP A 13 -33.01 5.00 8.41
CA ASP A 13 -31.88 5.73 9.00
C ASP A 13 -31.94 7.24 8.65
N LEU A 14 -32.87 7.67 7.78
CA LEU A 14 -33.08 9.06 7.35
C LEU A 14 -34.11 9.81 8.21
N ASP A 15 -33.89 11.12 8.37
CA ASP A 15 -34.84 12.00 9.06
C ASP A 15 -36.02 12.39 8.16
N THR A 16 -35.77 12.47 6.85
CA THR A 16 -36.80 12.73 5.84
C THR A 16 -37.11 11.42 5.12
N PRO A 17 -38.38 10.98 5.09
CA PRO A 17 -38.78 9.81 4.32
C PRO A 17 -38.47 10.02 2.83
N ILE A 18 -37.71 9.09 2.26
CA ILE A 18 -37.35 9.04 0.85
C ILE A 18 -37.54 7.60 0.40
N SER A 19 -38.21 7.40 -0.74
CA SER A 19 -38.33 6.08 -1.36
C SER A 19 -37.15 5.86 -2.29
N PHE A 20 -36.19 5.03 -1.88
CA PHE A 20 -34.97 4.83 -2.66
C PHE A 20 -35.25 4.25 -4.05
N ILE A 21 -36.23 3.35 -4.16
CA ILE A 21 -36.59 2.72 -5.43
C ILE A 21 -37.30 3.71 -6.37
N GLU A 22 -38.09 4.63 -5.84
CA GLU A 22 -38.87 5.56 -6.68
C GLU A 22 -38.08 6.83 -7.02
N GLU A 23 -37.26 7.34 -6.10
CA GLU A 23 -36.63 8.65 -6.26
C GLU A 23 -35.24 8.60 -6.92
N ILE A 24 -34.36 7.70 -6.45
CA ILE A 24 -32.94 7.71 -6.89
C ILE A 24 -32.79 7.35 -8.38
N PRO A 25 -33.47 6.31 -8.93
CA PRO A 25 -33.29 5.94 -10.33
C PRO A 25 -33.76 7.02 -11.32
N CYS A 26 -34.64 7.95 -10.90
CA CYS A 26 -35.15 9.01 -11.76
C CYS A 26 -34.06 9.97 -12.27
N TYR A 27 -32.91 10.02 -11.59
CA TYR A 27 -31.83 10.96 -11.89
C TYR A 27 -30.51 10.27 -12.30
N MET A 28 -30.55 8.97 -12.62
CA MET A 28 -29.34 8.18 -12.87
C MET A 28 -29.45 7.23 -14.07
N ASP A 29 -28.30 6.91 -14.64
CA ASP A 29 -28.19 5.90 -15.68
C ASP A 29 -28.29 4.49 -15.07
N ILE A 30 -29.41 3.83 -15.34
CA ILE A 30 -29.69 2.47 -14.87
C ILE A 30 -28.90 1.45 -15.72
N ASP A 31 -28.10 0.63 -15.06
CA ASP A 31 -27.48 -0.55 -15.65
C ASP A 31 -28.51 -1.68 -15.71
N LYS A 32 -29.24 -1.73 -16.82
CA LYS A 32 -30.26 -2.75 -17.08
C LYS A 32 -29.72 -4.18 -17.05
N LYS A 33 -28.43 -4.39 -17.32
CA LYS A 33 -27.83 -5.74 -17.33
C LYS A 33 -27.56 -6.25 -15.92
N SER A 34 -27.17 -5.35 -15.02
CA SER A 34 -26.88 -5.67 -13.62
C SER A 34 -28.10 -5.60 -12.70
N SER A 35 -29.21 -5.06 -13.19
CA SER A 35 -30.46 -4.89 -12.43
C SER A 35 -31.37 -6.12 -12.54
N THR A 36 -32.16 -6.37 -11.50
CA THR A 36 -33.17 -7.44 -11.41
C THR A 36 -34.43 -6.92 -10.72
N ASP A 37 -35.51 -7.70 -10.72
CA ASP A 37 -36.80 -7.30 -10.13
C ASP A 37 -36.71 -6.87 -8.65
N GLY A 38 -35.71 -7.35 -7.90
CA GLY A 38 -35.49 -6.98 -6.50
C GLY A 38 -34.28 -6.06 -6.26
N LYS A 39 -33.58 -5.63 -7.31
CA LYS A 39 -32.34 -4.85 -7.20
C LYS A 39 -32.12 -3.93 -8.39
N ILE A 40 -32.04 -2.63 -8.13
CA ILE A 40 -31.68 -1.65 -9.15
C ILE A 40 -30.18 -1.32 -9.02
N VAL A 41 -29.47 -1.30 -10.14
CA VAL A 41 -28.07 -0.89 -10.20
C VAL A 41 -27.93 0.32 -11.11
N CYS A 42 -27.33 1.38 -10.58
CA CYS A 42 -27.03 2.62 -11.30
C CYS A 42 -25.54 2.91 -11.22
N TRP A 43 -25.05 3.74 -12.13
CA TRP A 43 -23.68 4.26 -12.10
C TRP A 43 -23.67 5.78 -12.09
N LEU A 44 -22.86 6.33 -11.19
CA LEU A 44 -22.45 7.73 -11.20
C LEU A 44 -20.94 7.73 -11.43
N GLU A 45 -20.52 7.82 -12.69
CA GLU A 45 -19.12 7.66 -13.10
C GLU A 45 -18.50 6.36 -12.54
N ASN A 46 -17.50 6.46 -11.66
CA ASN A 46 -16.86 5.31 -11.02
C ASN A 46 -17.54 4.84 -9.71
N ILE A 47 -18.65 5.47 -9.32
CA ILE A 47 -19.44 5.13 -8.14
C ILE A 47 -20.61 4.25 -8.55
N LYS A 48 -20.59 3.01 -8.08
CA LYS A 48 -21.71 2.07 -8.23
C LYS A 48 -22.74 2.31 -7.14
N ILE A 49 -24.00 2.42 -7.54
CA ILE A 49 -25.15 2.58 -6.65
C ILE A 49 -26.03 1.34 -6.80
N GLU A 50 -26.32 0.67 -5.69
CA GLU A 50 -27.18 -0.52 -5.66
C GLU A 50 -28.32 -0.31 -4.66
N ILE A 51 -29.55 -0.40 -5.15
CA ILE A 51 -30.77 -0.26 -4.36
C ILE A 51 -31.42 -1.64 -4.27
N ALA A 52 -31.73 -2.09 -3.06
CA ALA A 52 -32.43 -3.36 -2.83
C ALA A 52 -33.43 -3.18 -1.68
N GLY A 53 -34.72 -3.14 -2.02
CA GLY A 53 -35.77 -2.72 -1.09
C GLY A 53 -35.44 -1.34 -0.51
N THR A 54 -35.48 -1.24 0.82
CA THR A 54 -35.22 0.00 1.57
C THR A 54 -33.73 0.27 1.84
N THR A 55 -32.82 -0.46 1.18
CA THR A 55 -31.37 -0.35 1.40
C THR A 55 -30.65 0.19 0.17
N LEU A 56 -29.91 1.28 0.37
CA LEU A 56 -29.02 1.90 -0.61
C LEU A 56 -27.57 1.54 -0.28
N ARG A 57 -26.82 1.05 -1.28
CA ARG A 57 -25.39 0.78 -1.19
C ARG A 57 -24.63 1.60 -2.21
N ILE A 58 -23.59 2.29 -1.76
CA ILE A 58 -22.75 3.16 -2.59
C ILE A 58 -21.34 2.62 -2.52
N LYS A 59 -20.73 2.30 -3.66
CA LYS A 59 -19.44 1.62 -3.75
C LYS A 59 -18.56 2.27 -4.82
N GLY A 60 -17.41 2.79 -4.43
CA GLY A 60 -16.42 3.26 -5.40
C GLY A 60 -15.32 4.11 -4.78
N SER A 61 -14.41 4.60 -5.62
CA SER A 61 -13.35 5.52 -5.21
C SER A 61 -13.88 6.94 -5.12
N LEU A 62 -13.87 7.51 -3.91
CA LEU A 62 -14.18 8.93 -3.70
C LEU A 62 -13.14 9.83 -4.35
N THR A 63 -11.88 9.37 -4.38
CA THR A 63 -10.80 10.13 -5.03
C THR A 63 -11.02 10.23 -6.54
N LYS A 64 -11.33 9.10 -7.21
CA LYS A 64 -11.61 9.14 -8.66
C LYS A 64 -12.80 10.03 -8.97
N TRP A 65 -13.87 9.95 -8.18
CA TRP A 65 -15.07 10.76 -8.40
C TRP A 65 -14.80 12.27 -8.22
N TYR A 66 -14.01 12.66 -7.21
CA TYR A 66 -13.75 14.07 -6.95
C TYR A 66 -12.60 14.69 -7.78
N LYS A 67 -11.53 13.93 -8.03
CA LYS A 67 -10.29 14.41 -8.69
C LYS A 67 -10.13 13.90 -10.13
N ASN A 68 -11.07 13.10 -10.64
CA ASN A 68 -11.02 12.44 -11.95
C ASN A 68 -9.78 11.53 -12.16
N ASN A 69 -9.08 11.18 -11.09
CA ASN A 69 -7.97 10.22 -11.03
C ASN A 69 -7.78 9.78 -9.57
N ASN A 70 -6.98 8.74 -9.32
CA ASN A 70 -6.63 8.34 -7.94
C ASN A 70 -5.13 8.11 -7.73
N ILE A 71 -4.30 8.85 -8.47
CA ILE A 71 -2.85 8.82 -8.24
C ILE A 71 -2.57 9.35 -6.83
N TYR A 72 -3.07 10.55 -6.54
CA TYR A 72 -3.01 11.16 -5.22
C TYR A 72 -4.39 11.10 -4.58
N GLY A 73 -4.46 10.63 -3.34
CA GLY A 73 -5.73 10.47 -2.63
C GLY A 73 -6.35 11.79 -2.17
N LEU A 74 -7.51 11.70 -1.52
CA LEU A 74 -8.12 12.83 -0.81
C LEU A 74 -7.28 13.27 0.39
N GLU A 75 -7.23 14.58 0.60
CA GLU A 75 -6.83 15.25 1.85
C GLU A 75 -7.97 15.16 2.87
N PHE A 76 -7.65 15.19 4.15
CA PHE A 76 -8.60 15.09 5.27
C PHE A 76 -9.66 16.20 5.21
N ASN A 77 -9.26 17.44 4.93
CA ASN A 77 -10.17 18.60 4.80
C ASN A 77 -11.14 18.48 3.60
N GLU A 78 -10.83 17.65 2.60
CA GLU A 78 -11.69 17.42 1.45
C GLU A 78 -12.80 16.40 1.75
N VAL A 79 -12.58 15.48 2.71
CA VAL A 79 -13.43 14.30 2.92
C VAL A 79 -14.88 14.67 3.18
N GLU A 80 -15.13 15.62 4.08
CA GLU A 80 -16.50 16.05 4.42
C GLU A 80 -17.21 16.66 3.20
N LYS A 81 -16.54 17.59 2.51
CA LYS A 81 -17.06 18.25 1.32
C LYS A 81 -17.39 17.24 0.22
N VAL A 82 -16.52 16.25 0.00
CA VAL A 82 -16.70 15.20 -1.01
C VAL A 82 -17.89 14.32 -0.67
N ILE A 83 -18.02 13.87 0.59
CA ILE A 83 -19.15 13.04 1.02
C ILE A 83 -20.47 13.79 0.91
N LYS A 84 -20.52 15.06 1.36
CA LYS A 84 -21.73 15.90 1.24
C LYS A 84 -22.07 16.18 -0.22
N GLY A 85 -21.07 16.44 -1.06
CA GLY A 85 -21.25 16.61 -2.49
C GLY A 85 -21.85 15.36 -3.14
N LEU A 86 -21.32 14.19 -2.82
CA LEU A 86 -21.84 12.91 -3.31
C LEU A 86 -23.28 12.68 -2.86
N GLY A 87 -23.57 12.94 -1.57
CA GLY A 87 -24.93 12.85 -1.03
C GLY A 87 -25.91 13.78 -1.73
N LYS A 88 -25.50 15.01 -2.03
CA LYS A 88 -26.32 15.97 -2.78
C LYS A 88 -26.63 15.49 -4.20
N VAL A 89 -25.67 14.91 -4.91
CA VAL A 89 -25.89 14.37 -6.26
C VAL A 89 -26.81 13.15 -6.23
N ILE A 90 -26.67 12.29 -5.22
CA ILE A 90 -27.52 11.11 -5.05
C ILE A 90 -28.92 11.48 -4.55
N GLY A 91 -29.08 12.64 -3.90
CA GLY A 91 -30.32 13.06 -3.25
C GLY A 91 -30.52 12.44 -1.86
N VAL A 92 -29.46 11.89 -1.24
CA VAL A 92 -29.54 11.22 0.06
C VAL A 92 -28.41 11.72 0.98
N PRO A 93 -28.72 12.23 2.20
CA PRO A 93 -27.68 12.59 3.16
C PRO A 93 -26.95 11.34 3.65
N LEU A 94 -25.63 11.30 3.47
CA LEU A 94 -24.82 10.10 3.66
C LEU A 94 -24.19 10.00 5.06
N GLU A 95 -24.28 11.04 5.88
CA GLU A 95 -23.61 11.16 7.18
C GLU A 95 -23.93 9.99 8.12
N LYS A 96 -25.19 9.53 8.10
CA LYS A 96 -25.68 8.39 8.90
C LYS A 96 -25.41 7.02 8.27
N ALA A 97 -24.88 6.97 7.06
CA ALA A 97 -24.61 5.71 6.39
C ALA A 97 -23.58 4.87 7.16
N LYS A 98 -23.76 3.55 7.14
CA LYS A 98 -22.83 2.57 7.71
C LYS A 98 -21.64 2.40 6.77
N VAL A 99 -20.44 2.50 7.30
CA VAL A 99 -19.22 2.25 6.51
C VAL A 99 -18.94 0.75 6.47
N LYS A 100 -18.99 0.17 5.26
CA LYS A 100 -18.81 -1.26 5.00
C LYS A 100 -17.42 -1.61 4.49
N ARG A 101 -16.72 -0.66 3.87
CA ARG A 101 -15.32 -0.82 3.42
C ARG A 101 -14.63 0.53 3.46
N ILE A 102 -13.37 0.51 3.86
CA ILE A 102 -12.46 1.65 3.80
C ILE A 102 -11.16 1.17 3.18
N ASP A 103 -10.76 1.77 2.07
CA ASP A 103 -9.42 1.59 1.52
C ASP A 103 -8.65 2.90 1.68
N ILE A 104 -7.45 2.78 2.23
CA ILE A 104 -6.51 3.88 2.44
C ILE A 104 -5.29 3.59 1.59
N ALA A 105 -4.87 4.53 0.76
CA ALA A 105 -3.74 4.36 -0.11
C ALA A 105 -2.92 5.62 -0.27
N GLN A 106 -1.63 5.42 -0.49
CA GLN A 106 -0.70 6.45 -0.92
C GLN A 106 0.14 5.93 -2.08
N THR A 107 0.37 6.80 -3.06
CA THR A 107 1.32 6.56 -4.15
C THR A 107 2.60 7.35 -3.91
N PHE A 108 3.72 6.66 -4.02
CA PHE A 108 5.06 7.19 -3.85
C PHE A 108 5.79 7.18 -5.18
N LYS A 109 6.46 8.29 -5.50
CA LYS A 109 7.49 8.30 -6.54
C LYS A 109 8.71 7.58 -5.97
N MET A 110 9.24 6.58 -6.65
CA MET A 110 10.35 5.76 -6.18
C MET A 110 11.59 5.96 -7.06
N LYS A 111 12.78 5.75 -6.49
CA LYS A 111 14.03 5.80 -7.26
C LYS A 111 14.12 4.61 -8.24
N TYR A 112 13.70 3.43 -7.80
CA TYR A 112 13.78 2.20 -8.57
C TYR A 112 12.38 1.70 -8.95
N GLU A 113 12.32 0.67 -9.79
CA GLU A 113 11.05 0.06 -10.21
C GLU A 113 10.31 -0.56 -9.01
N PRO A 114 8.98 -0.44 -8.91
CA PRO A 114 8.21 -0.91 -7.75
C PRO A 114 8.43 -2.39 -7.40
N GLN A 115 8.60 -3.24 -8.42
CA GLN A 115 8.83 -4.68 -8.26
C GLN A 115 10.05 -5.03 -7.40
N LEU A 116 11.10 -4.20 -7.43
CA LEU A 116 12.32 -4.42 -6.65
C LEU A 116 12.10 -4.20 -5.14
N TYR A 117 11.08 -3.43 -4.75
CA TYR A 117 10.70 -3.24 -3.35
C TYR A 117 9.81 -4.38 -2.83
N PHE A 118 8.97 -4.97 -3.69
CA PHE A 118 8.02 -6.03 -3.30
C PHE A 118 8.71 -7.30 -2.80
N SER A 119 9.87 -7.59 -3.39
CA SER A 119 10.70 -8.73 -3.01
C SER A 119 11.16 -8.60 -1.55
N LYS A 120 11.53 -7.39 -1.11
CA LYS A 120 12.01 -7.12 0.26
C LYS A 120 10.92 -7.21 1.33
N LEU A 121 9.64 -7.10 0.94
CA LEU A 121 8.49 -7.22 1.83
C LEU A 121 8.11 -8.70 1.96
N TYR A 122 8.61 -9.34 3.01
CA TYR A 122 8.66 -10.80 3.08
C TYR A 122 7.47 -11.44 3.78
N TYR A 123 7.22 -11.09 5.03
CA TYR A 123 6.30 -11.84 5.86
C TYR A 123 5.44 -10.91 6.70
N LEU A 124 4.16 -11.24 6.84
CA LEU A 124 3.26 -10.52 7.73
C LEU A 124 2.47 -11.55 8.53
N LYS A 125 2.64 -11.53 9.84
CA LYS A 125 2.05 -12.54 10.73
C LYS A 125 0.52 -12.61 10.59
N GLY A 126 0.01 -13.80 10.29
CA GLY A 126 -1.42 -14.06 10.10
C GLY A 126 -1.98 -13.61 8.75
N PHE A 127 -1.11 -13.33 7.78
CA PHE A 127 -1.48 -13.03 6.40
C PHE A 127 -0.76 -13.99 5.45
N SER A 128 -1.46 -14.41 4.40
CA SER A 128 -0.84 -15.07 3.27
C SER A 128 -0.28 -14.02 2.31
N ARG A 129 0.94 -14.26 1.81
CA ARG A 129 1.60 -13.40 0.81
C ARG A 129 1.35 -13.97 -0.58
N SER A 130 0.94 -13.13 -1.53
CA SER A 130 0.84 -13.52 -2.94
C SER A 130 1.39 -12.42 -3.85
N ASP A 131 2.27 -12.81 -4.75
CA ASP A 131 2.93 -12.00 -5.78
C ASP A 131 2.77 -12.63 -7.16
N ILE A 132 1.59 -13.23 -7.40
CA ILE A 132 1.24 -13.95 -8.65
C ILE A 132 1.48 -13.08 -9.89
N ASN A 133 1.28 -11.77 -9.77
CA ASN A 133 1.65 -10.80 -10.79
C ASN A 133 2.90 -10.03 -10.32
N VAL A 134 3.96 -10.05 -11.12
CA VAL A 134 5.24 -9.37 -10.86
C VAL A 134 5.06 -7.89 -10.51
N THR A 135 4.00 -7.25 -11.02
CA THR A 135 3.72 -5.83 -10.81
C THR A 135 2.91 -5.55 -9.54
N SER A 136 2.64 -6.55 -8.69
CA SER A 136 1.83 -6.39 -7.48
C SER A 136 2.13 -7.42 -6.39
N LEU A 137 2.06 -6.98 -5.15
CA LEU A 137 2.20 -7.78 -3.95
C LEU A 137 0.96 -7.63 -3.07
N TYR A 138 0.40 -8.75 -2.64
CA TYR A 138 -0.74 -8.79 -1.73
C TYR A 138 -0.39 -9.52 -0.44
N PHE A 139 -0.80 -8.95 0.69
CA PHE A 139 -0.93 -9.67 1.94
C PHE A 139 -2.41 -9.79 2.30
N ASN A 140 -2.90 -11.01 2.38
CA ASN A 140 -4.30 -11.34 2.60
C ASN A 140 -4.49 -11.93 4.01
N LYS A 141 -5.31 -11.30 4.85
CA LYS A 141 -5.50 -11.78 6.22
C LYS A 141 -6.33 -13.04 6.24
N GLU A 142 -5.69 -14.19 6.47
CA GLU A 142 -6.36 -15.49 6.48
C GLU A 142 -7.63 -15.46 7.34
N SER A 143 -8.77 -15.76 6.71
CA SER A 143 -10.06 -15.84 7.37
C SER A 143 -10.59 -17.26 7.33
N LYS A 144 -10.93 -17.81 8.51
CA LYS A 144 -11.65 -19.10 8.61
C LYS A 144 -13.13 -19.02 8.16
N ARG A 145 -13.62 -17.85 7.75
CA ARG A 145 -15.03 -17.64 7.35
C ARG A 145 -15.19 -17.68 5.83
N LYS A 146 -16.32 -18.20 5.37
CA LYS A 146 -16.72 -18.27 3.94
C LYS A 146 -16.70 -16.93 3.19
N ASN A 147 -16.76 -15.80 3.89
CA ASN A 147 -16.82 -14.45 3.28
C ASN A 147 -15.48 -13.68 3.31
N GLY A 148 -14.35 -14.38 3.47
CA GLY A 148 -13.02 -13.87 3.14
C GLY A 148 -12.36 -12.93 4.14
N ASP A 149 -11.18 -12.47 3.74
CA ASP A 149 -10.20 -11.72 4.54
C ASP A 149 -10.68 -10.29 4.86
N ASN A 150 -10.82 -9.96 6.15
CA ASN A 150 -11.31 -8.63 6.57
C ASN A 150 -10.29 -7.51 6.31
N LEU A 151 -9.00 -7.87 6.15
CA LEU A 151 -7.90 -6.97 5.89
C LEU A 151 -7.08 -7.48 4.71
N GLN A 152 -6.62 -6.56 3.88
CA GLN A 152 -5.68 -6.83 2.80
C GLN A 152 -4.72 -5.66 2.66
N LEU A 153 -3.43 -5.93 2.49
CA LEU A 153 -2.46 -4.94 2.04
C LEU A 153 -2.17 -5.21 0.57
N CYS A 154 -2.07 -4.16 -0.23
CA CYS A 154 -1.74 -4.23 -1.64
C CYS A 154 -0.62 -3.24 -1.92
N LEU A 155 0.46 -3.72 -2.51
CA LEU A 155 1.50 -2.88 -3.08
C LEU A 155 1.56 -3.15 -4.57
N TYR A 156 1.58 -2.14 -5.42
CA TYR A 156 1.61 -2.35 -6.86
C TYR A 156 2.21 -1.19 -7.64
N ASP A 157 2.65 -1.49 -8.85
CA ASP A 157 3.07 -0.50 -9.82
C ASP A 157 1.85 0.26 -10.34
N LYS A 158 1.74 1.53 -9.94
CA LYS A 158 0.62 2.39 -10.27
C LYS A 158 0.61 2.77 -11.76
N ASN A 159 1.75 2.82 -12.43
CA ASN A 159 1.79 3.07 -13.87
C ASN A 159 1.17 1.91 -14.64
N VAL A 160 1.46 0.67 -14.22
CA VAL A 160 0.88 -0.54 -14.85
C VAL A 160 -0.63 -0.62 -14.63
N GLU A 161 -1.13 -0.30 -13.42
CA GLU A 161 -2.58 -0.26 -13.19
C GLU A 161 -3.27 0.78 -14.08
N LEU A 162 -2.65 1.95 -14.21
CA LEU A 162 -3.22 3.04 -14.99
C LEU A 162 -3.16 2.80 -16.50
N SER A 163 -2.11 2.14 -17.02
CA SER A 163 -2.04 1.76 -18.45
C SER A 163 -3.14 0.78 -18.86
N ASN A 164 -3.70 0.03 -17.91
CA ASN A 164 -4.80 -0.89 -18.15
C ASN A 164 -6.18 -0.20 -18.06
N SER A 165 -6.23 1.09 -17.73
CA SER A 165 -7.47 1.87 -17.62
C SER A 165 -7.69 2.75 -18.85
N ASN A 166 -8.92 2.80 -19.37
CA ASN A 166 -9.28 3.65 -20.51
C ASN A 166 -9.15 5.13 -20.14
N GLY A 167 -8.44 5.93 -20.96
CA GLY A 167 -8.40 7.39 -20.83
C GLY A 167 -7.15 7.98 -20.17
N TYR A 168 -6.02 7.27 -20.17
CA TYR A 168 -4.81 7.72 -19.47
C TYR A 168 -4.05 8.85 -20.21
N PRO A 169 -3.95 10.09 -19.67
CA PRO A 169 -2.85 10.96 -20.01
C PRO A 169 -1.60 10.35 -19.37
N LEU A 170 -0.58 10.09 -20.19
CA LEU A 170 0.69 9.51 -19.77
C LEU A 170 1.26 10.29 -18.57
N VAL A 171 0.95 9.86 -17.34
CA VAL A 171 1.73 10.28 -16.19
C VAL A 171 3.12 9.81 -16.50
N ASP A 172 4.02 10.78 -16.50
CA ASP A 172 5.42 10.70 -16.86
C ASP A 172 5.98 9.26 -16.75
N ARG A 173 6.06 8.55 -17.90
CA ARG A 173 6.54 7.15 -17.97
C ARG A 173 7.95 7.00 -17.40
N PHE A 174 8.64 8.12 -17.16
CA PHE A 174 9.97 8.18 -16.60
C PHE A 174 10.00 8.15 -15.06
N VAL A 175 8.84 8.09 -14.38
CA VAL A 175 8.76 8.05 -12.91
C VAL A 175 8.20 6.71 -12.42
N ASN A 176 8.93 6.04 -11.54
CA ASN A 176 8.45 4.82 -10.88
C ASN A 176 7.39 5.16 -9.82
N LEU A 177 6.16 4.67 -9.98
CA LEU A 177 5.07 4.94 -9.03
C LEU A 177 4.68 3.66 -8.27
N LEU A 178 5.03 3.59 -6.99
CA LEU A 178 4.62 2.50 -6.10
C LEU A 178 3.42 2.95 -5.29
N ARG A 179 2.28 2.26 -5.39
CA ARG A 179 1.14 2.48 -4.48
C ARG A 179 1.16 1.45 -3.36
N TYR A 180 1.00 1.92 -2.13
CA TYR A 180 0.66 1.10 -0.98
C TYR A 180 -0.78 1.39 -0.55
N GLU A 181 -1.61 0.35 -0.53
CA GLU A 181 -3.02 0.39 -0.18
C GLU A 181 -3.33 -0.60 0.95
N PHE A 182 -4.06 -0.14 1.97
CA PHE A 182 -4.61 -0.95 3.04
C PHE A 182 -6.13 -0.97 2.95
N ARG A 183 -6.68 -2.17 2.77
CA ARG A 183 -8.10 -2.41 2.51
C ARG A 183 -8.75 -3.03 3.74
N ILE A 184 -9.65 -2.28 4.34
CA ILE A 184 -10.48 -2.72 5.46
C ILE A 184 -11.85 -3.10 4.90
N LYS A 185 -12.04 -4.39 4.58
CA LYS A 185 -13.27 -4.91 3.97
C LYS A 185 -14.44 -5.06 4.96
N ASN A 186 -14.15 -4.96 6.26
CA ASN A 186 -15.15 -5.00 7.32
C ASN A 186 -14.73 -4.11 8.51
N PRO A 187 -14.97 -2.79 8.43
CA PRO A 187 -14.60 -1.84 9.49
C PRO A 187 -15.20 -2.22 10.86
N LYS A 188 -16.44 -2.71 10.89
CA LYS A 188 -17.09 -3.14 12.14
C LYS A 188 -16.28 -4.18 12.92
N TYR A 189 -15.67 -5.12 12.20
CA TYR A 189 -14.85 -6.15 12.84
C TYR A 189 -13.52 -5.59 13.36
N ILE A 190 -12.90 -4.68 12.61
CA ILE A 190 -11.59 -4.10 12.96
C ILE A 190 -11.69 -3.14 14.13
N PHE A 191 -12.67 -2.23 14.09
CA PHE A 191 -12.87 -1.21 15.12
C PHE A 191 -13.80 -1.70 16.26
N LYS A 192 -14.30 -2.94 16.18
CA LYS A 192 -15.22 -3.57 17.15
C LYS A 192 -16.51 -2.76 17.41
N ARG A 193 -16.85 -1.85 16.51
CA ARG A 193 -18.04 -0.98 16.58
C ARG A 193 -18.49 -0.61 15.19
N GLU A 194 -19.76 -0.25 15.04
CA GLU A 194 -20.26 0.23 13.75
C GLU A 194 -19.70 1.64 13.49
N ILE A 195 -19.08 1.83 12.32
CA ILE A 195 -18.56 3.12 11.89
C ILE A 195 -19.61 3.81 11.02
N ARG A 196 -19.95 5.05 11.35
CA ARG A 196 -20.83 5.92 10.59
C ARG A 196 -20.02 6.83 9.66
N CYS A 197 -20.62 7.24 8.56
CA CYS A 197 -19.95 8.02 7.53
C CYS A 197 -19.44 9.36 8.07
N PHE A 198 -20.18 10.00 8.98
CA PHE A 198 -19.73 11.24 9.61
C PHE A 198 -18.40 11.12 10.37
N GLU A 199 -18.07 9.91 10.83
CA GLU A 199 -16.82 9.67 11.55
C GLU A 199 -15.60 9.70 10.61
N LEU A 200 -15.80 9.52 9.30
CA LEU A 200 -14.71 9.56 8.31
C LEU A 200 -14.03 10.93 8.24
N PHE A 201 -14.73 11.99 8.63
CA PHE A 201 -14.19 13.35 8.73
C PHE A 201 -14.06 13.81 10.20
N SER A 202 -14.04 12.86 11.15
CA SER A 202 -13.57 13.12 12.51
C SER A 202 -12.05 12.99 12.57
N GLY A 203 -11.38 13.99 13.15
CA GLY A 203 -9.93 13.96 13.31
C GLY A 203 -9.43 12.80 14.17
N ASP A 204 -10.23 12.37 15.16
CA ASP A 204 -9.87 11.23 16.03
C ASP A 204 -9.91 9.90 15.27
N PHE A 205 -11.01 9.65 14.54
CA PHE A 205 -11.13 8.43 13.76
C PHE A 205 -10.12 8.40 12.61
N TYR A 206 -9.88 9.53 11.95
CA TYR A 206 -8.87 9.61 10.90
C TYR A 206 -7.47 9.30 11.45
N ARG A 207 -7.09 9.85 12.60
CA ARG A 207 -5.82 9.51 13.28
C ARG A 207 -5.69 8.03 13.59
N GLU A 208 -6.75 7.42 14.15
CA GLU A 208 -6.79 5.98 14.42
C GLU A 208 -6.57 5.18 13.12
N LEU A 209 -7.22 5.61 12.05
CA LEU A 209 -7.19 4.95 10.76
C LEU A 209 -5.81 5.04 10.07
N ILE A 210 -5.17 6.21 10.04
CA ILE A 210 -3.85 6.41 9.41
C ILE A 210 -2.74 5.75 10.22
N LYS A 211 -2.89 5.73 11.55
CA LYS A 211 -2.00 4.98 12.44
C LYS A 211 -2.08 3.49 12.15
N LEU A 212 -3.28 2.95 11.95
CA LEU A 212 -3.44 1.55 11.57
C LEU A 212 -2.79 1.24 10.22
N TRP A 213 -2.94 2.11 9.21
CA TRP A 213 -2.24 1.97 7.93
C TRP A 213 -0.71 1.93 8.09
N TYR A 214 -0.15 2.85 8.89
CA TYR A 214 1.29 2.91 9.16
C TYR A 214 1.79 1.69 9.95
N ASP A 215 1.10 1.32 11.03
CA ASP A 215 1.46 0.18 11.88
C ASP A 215 1.41 -1.14 11.09
N MET A 216 0.44 -1.29 10.17
CA MET A 216 0.34 -2.47 9.32
C MET A 216 1.53 -2.59 8.36
N TYR A 217 1.99 -1.48 7.76
CA TYR A 217 3.21 -1.49 6.96
C TYR A 217 4.43 -1.87 7.80
N ASN A 218 4.59 -1.26 8.99
CA ASN A 218 5.71 -1.55 9.87
C ASN A 218 5.73 -3.00 10.36
N SER A 219 4.56 -3.61 10.53
CA SER A 219 4.42 -5.01 10.94
C SER A 219 4.88 -6.01 9.88
N ILE A 220 5.07 -5.59 8.62
CA ILE A 220 5.67 -6.44 7.60
C ILE A 220 7.13 -6.68 7.98
N GLU A 221 7.53 -7.93 8.15
CA GLU A 221 8.92 -8.33 8.24
C GLU A 221 9.58 -8.12 6.88
N LYS A 222 10.66 -7.33 6.86
CA LYS A 222 11.45 -7.09 5.67
C LYS A 222 12.69 -7.97 5.69
N ARG A 223 13.02 -8.56 4.54
CA ARG A 223 14.23 -9.36 4.39
C ARG A 223 15.13 -8.74 3.34
N LEU A 224 16.43 -8.92 3.54
CA LEU A 224 17.41 -8.68 2.51
C LEU A 224 17.29 -9.83 1.51
N GLU A 225 16.99 -9.53 0.25
CA GLU A 225 16.83 -10.54 -0.80
C GLU A 225 17.91 -10.45 -1.86
N SER A 226 18.54 -9.28 -1.99
CA SER A 226 19.53 -9.03 -3.02
C SER A 226 20.89 -8.80 -2.39
N LEU A 227 21.93 -9.19 -3.11
CA LEU A 227 23.30 -8.94 -2.68
C LEU A 227 23.55 -7.42 -2.49
N GLU A 228 22.84 -6.55 -3.23
CA GLU A 228 22.91 -5.08 -3.14
C GLU A 228 22.50 -4.54 -1.77
N ASP A 229 21.72 -5.33 -1.02
CA ASP A 229 21.29 -4.97 0.34
C ASP A 229 22.42 -5.12 1.38
N TYR A 230 23.50 -5.81 1.03
CA TYR A 230 24.63 -6.09 1.92
C TYR A 230 25.81 -5.15 1.66
N CYS A 231 26.12 -4.87 0.40
CA CYS A 231 27.20 -3.98 0.01
C CYS A 231 26.95 -3.39 -1.37
N GLU A 232 27.69 -2.34 -1.73
CA GLU A 232 27.72 -1.86 -3.11
C GLU A 232 28.20 -2.98 -4.05
N ILE A 233 27.45 -3.19 -5.12
CA ILE A 233 27.69 -4.24 -6.09
C ILE A 233 28.13 -3.65 -7.41
N ASN A 234 29.17 -4.25 -7.97
CA ASN A 234 29.55 -4.01 -9.35
C ASN A 234 29.67 -5.35 -10.07
N LEU A 235 28.88 -5.53 -11.12
CA LEU A 235 28.86 -6.74 -11.95
C LEU A 235 29.17 -6.43 -13.42
N ASN A 236 29.83 -5.30 -13.72
CA ASN A 236 30.12 -4.83 -15.08
C ASN A 236 31.28 -5.59 -15.77
N GLY A 237 31.63 -6.78 -15.28
CA GLY A 237 32.63 -7.63 -15.90
C GLY A 237 33.08 -8.75 -14.97
N LYS A 238 33.89 -9.68 -15.51
CA LYS A 238 34.39 -10.84 -14.76
C LYS A 238 35.16 -10.44 -13.51
N LYS A 239 36.02 -9.41 -13.62
CA LYS A 239 36.81 -8.90 -12.49
C LYS A 239 35.92 -8.37 -11.37
N ASP A 240 34.92 -7.58 -11.74
CA ASP A 240 34.00 -6.95 -10.78
C ASP A 240 33.10 -8.00 -10.11
N LEU A 241 32.68 -9.02 -10.86
CA LEU A 241 32.00 -10.20 -10.31
C LEU A 241 32.87 -10.91 -9.27
N TYR A 242 34.14 -11.21 -9.57
CA TYR A 242 35.03 -11.88 -8.62
C TYR A 242 35.26 -11.05 -7.35
N GLU A 243 35.46 -9.75 -7.49
CA GLU A 243 35.65 -8.85 -6.36
C GLU A 243 34.38 -8.77 -5.50
N THR A 244 33.20 -8.66 -6.12
CA THR A 244 31.91 -8.67 -5.43
C THR A 244 31.69 -9.97 -4.67
N CYS A 245 31.90 -11.13 -5.31
CA CYS A 245 31.78 -12.43 -4.64
C CYS A 245 32.74 -12.57 -3.46
N LEU A 246 33.99 -12.10 -3.60
CA LEU A 246 34.97 -12.14 -2.53
C LEU A 246 34.54 -11.27 -1.33
N ARG A 247 34.03 -10.05 -1.59
CA ARG A 247 33.49 -9.16 -0.54
C ARG A 247 32.36 -9.84 0.23
N LEU A 248 31.40 -10.44 -0.47
CA LEU A 248 30.28 -11.17 0.13
C LEU A 248 30.75 -12.36 0.97
N CYS A 249 31.75 -13.13 0.49
CA CYS A 249 32.35 -14.22 1.26
C CYS A 249 33.01 -13.72 2.55
N VAL A 250 33.76 -12.61 2.50
CA VAL A 250 34.40 -12.00 3.68
C VAL A 250 33.35 -11.47 4.68
N MET A 251 32.18 -11.04 4.22
CA MET A 251 31.06 -10.65 5.09
C MET A 251 30.38 -11.85 5.74
N ALA A 252 30.18 -12.94 4.99
CA ALA A 252 29.44 -14.11 5.44
C ALA A 252 30.25 -15.05 6.34
N PHE A 253 31.58 -15.09 6.18
CA PHE A 253 32.46 -16.05 6.84
C PHE A 253 33.67 -15.39 7.50
N ASP A 254 34.19 -16.03 8.56
CA ASP A 254 35.47 -15.68 9.15
C ASP A 254 36.64 -16.18 8.26
N MET A 255 36.85 -15.46 7.16
CA MET A 255 37.86 -15.83 6.16
C MET A 255 39.29 -15.80 6.71
N GLU A 256 39.57 -15.04 7.78
CA GLU A 256 40.89 -15.02 8.42
C GLU A 256 41.17 -16.36 9.11
N ARG A 257 40.17 -16.90 9.83
CA ARG A 257 40.23 -18.23 10.43
C ARG A 257 40.39 -19.33 9.39
N GLU A 258 39.67 -19.26 8.28
CA GLU A 258 39.79 -20.26 7.20
C GLU A 258 41.19 -20.27 6.57
N VAL A 259 41.80 -19.10 6.39
CA VAL A 259 43.19 -18.97 5.92
C VAL A 259 44.17 -19.59 6.93
N ASP A 260 43.96 -19.38 8.23
CA ASP A 260 44.77 -20.00 9.28
C ASP A 260 44.65 -21.53 9.28
N ILE A 261 43.44 -22.07 9.10
CA ILE A 261 43.21 -23.52 8.99
C ILE A 261 43.92 -24.07 7.75
N ALA A 262 43.81 -23.41 6.60
CA ALA A 262 44.47 -23.83 5.37
C ALA A 262 46.01 -23.81 5.50
N SER A 263 46.55 -22.80 6.17
CA SER A 263 47.99 -22.70 6.47
C SER A 263 48.46 -23.84 7.39
N LYS A 264 47.73 -24.14 8.47
CA LYS A 264 48.04 -25.27 9.38
C LYS A 264 47.98 -26.63 8.66
N LYS A 265 47.13 -26.75 7.63
CA LYS A 265 47.04 -27.94 6.76
C LYS A 265 48.10 -27.98 5.65
N GLY A 266 49.04 -27.04 5.61
CA GLY A 266 50.08 -26.97 4.59
C GLY A 266 49.58 -26.63 3.18
N LYS A 267 48.34 -26.13 3.05
CA LYS A 267 47.74 -25.79 1.75
C LYS A 267 48.14 -24.40 1.23
N VAL A 268 48.79 -23.59 2.06
CA VAL A 268 49.17 -22.20 1.75
C VAL A 268 50.55 -21.92 2.33
N THR A 269 51.42 -21.27 1.56
CA THR A 269 52.74 -20.82 2.01
C THR A 269 52.63 -19.61 2.94
N ALA A 270 53.66 -19.35 3.77
CA ALA A 270 53.66 -18.18 4.66
C ALA A 270 53.51 -16.84 3.90
N GLN A 271 54.17 -16.72 2.74
CA GLN A 271 54.05 -15.53 1.89
C GLN A 271 52.62 -15.36 1.35
N ASN A 272 52.01 -16.42 0.82
CA ASN A 272 50.65 -16.35 0.28
C ASN A 272 49.62 -16.10 1.39
N LYS A 273 49.84 -16.66 2.58
CA LYS A 273 49.02 -16.37 3.77
C LYS A 273 49.00 -14.87 4.06
N SER A 274 50.18 -14.24 4.14
CA SER A 274 50.28 -12.80 4.41
C SER A 274 49.57 -11.96 3.35
N ASN A 275 49.76 -12.28 2.07
CA ASN A 275 49.12 -11.57 0.96
C ASN A 275 47.59 -11.68 1.00
N VAL A 276 47.05 -12.87 1.27
CA VAL A 276 45.59 -13.09 1.34
C VAL A 276 44.99 -12.37 2.55
N LEU A 277 45.62 -12.44 3.73
CA LEU A 277 45.16 -11.71 4.93
C LEU A 277 45.17 -10.20 4.70
N LYS A 278 46.17 -9.67 4.01
CA LYS A 278 46.21 -8.25 3.63
C LYS A 278 45.01 -7.87 2.76
N LYS A 279 44.68 -8.66 1.73
CA LYS A 279 43.51 -8.41 0.87
C LYS A 279 42.19 -8.51 1.64
N ILE A 280 42.05 -9.48 2.56
CA ILE A 280 40.88 -9.58 3.43
C ILE A 280 40.74 -8.33 4.30
N LYS A 281 41.84 -7.83 4.87
CA LYS A 281 41.84 -6.61 5.68
C LYS A 281 41.45 -5.38 4.86
N GLU A 282 41.99 -5.22 3.65
CA GLU A 282 41.61 -4.15 2.71
C GLU A 282 40.11 -4.17 2.44
N ILE A 283 39.54 -5.34 2.14
CA ILE A 283 38.10 -5.52 1.94
C ILE A 283 37.31 -5.15 3.19
N LYS A 284 37.72 -5.62 4.39
CA LYS A 284 37.04 -5.27 5.65
C LYS A 284 37.09 -3.75 5.91
N GLU A 285 38.16 -3.07 5.55
CA GLU A 285 38.27 -1.61 5.67
C GLU A 285 37.39 -0.87 4.66
N GLU A 286 37.31 -1.34 3.41
CA GLU A 286 36.38 -0.82 2.41
C GLU A 286 34.93 -0.98 2.85
N LEU A 287 34.55 -2.16 3.34
CA LEU A 287 33.21 -2.46 3.84
C LEU A 287 32.81 -1.61 5.05
N LYS A 288 33.77 -1.19 5.88
CA LYS A 288 33.54 -0.25 7.00
C LYS A 288 33.32 1.19 6.54
N LYS A 289 33.91 1.57 5.39
CA LYS A 289 33.80 2.91 4.80
C LYS A 289 32.54 3.07 3.97
N SER A 290 32.08 1.99 3.33
CA SER A 290 30.74 1.95 2.77
C SER A 290 29.74 1.94 3.92
N SER A 291 28.92 2.99 4.03
CA SER A 291 27.62 2.81 4.69
C SER A 291 26.94 1.60 4.04
N PRO A 292 26.16 0.77 4.77
CA PRO A 292 25.22 -0.11 4.10
C PRO A 292 24.51 0.78 3.09
N ALA A 293 24.55 0.42 1.80
CA ALA A 293 23.79 1.15 0.80
C ALA A 293 22.39 1.28 1.40
N LEU A 294 21.89 2.51 1.59
CA LEU A 294 20.53 2.77 2.08
C LEU A 294 19.66 1.75 1.37
N SER A 295 19.22 0.75 2.12
CA SER A 295 18.69 -0.44 1.50
C SER A 295 17.51 0.06 0.70
N MET A 296 17.29 -0.42 -0.52
CA MET A 296 16.21 0.11 -1.35
C MET A 296 14.87 0.13 -0.58
N ILE A 297 14.69 -0.75 0.39
CA ILE A 297 13.54 -0.73 1.31
C ILE A 297 13.52 0.47 2.29
N ASP A 298 14.66 1.03 2.70
CA ASP A 298 14.75 2.24 3.52
C ASP A 298 14.11 3.45 2.85
N GLU A 299 14.25 3.60 1.52
CA GLU A 299 13.54 4.66 0.79
C GLU A 299 12.03 4.55 0.98
N LEU A 300 11.47 3.34 0.86
CA LEU A 300 10.04 3.12 1.05
C LEU A 300 9.64 3.29 2.53
N ASN A 301 10.46 2.81 3.46
CA ASN A 301 10.24 2.99 4.91
C ASN A 301 10.17 4.47 5.28
N ASP A 302 11.13 5.26 4.78
CA ASP A 302 11.20 6.69 5.01
C ASP A 302 9.99 7.41 4.44
N LYS A 303 9.61 7.09 3.20
CA LYS A 303 8.43 7.70 2.55
C LYS A 303 7.13 7.35 3.24
N VAL A 304 6.95 6.12 3.70
CA VAL A 304 5.77 5.71 4.46
C VAL A 304 5.70 6.43 5.81
N ARG A 305 6.83 6.55 6.52
CA ARG A 305 6.92 7.26 7.79
C ARG A 305 6.67 8.76 7.63
N ASP A 306 7.24 9.37 6.61
CA ASP A 306 7.12 10.80 6.37
C ASP A 306 5.70 11.16 5.91
N GLU A 307 5.05 10.31 5.11
CA GLU A 307 3.63 10.47 4.80
C GLU A 307 2.76 10.35 6.05
N TYR A 308 3.00 9.37 6.93
CA TYR A 308 2.26 9.25 8.20
C TYR A 308 2.36 10.54 9.03
N LYS A 309 3.58 11.09 9.19
CA LYS A 309 3.80 12.36 9.92
C LYS A 309 3.09 13.53 9.24
N ARG A 310 3.19 13.64 7.91
CA ARG A 310 2.53 14.69 7.12
C ARG A 310 1.02 14.69 7.36
N GLN A 311 0.43 13.50 7.44
CA GLN A 311 -1.00 13.31 7.66
C GLN A 311 -1.43 13.62 9.09
N GLU A 312 -0.62 13.29 10.09
CA GLU A 312 -0.86 13.74 11.46
C GLU A 312 -0.85 15.27 11.56
N GLU A 313 0.07 15.95 10.88
CA GLU A 313 0.11 17.41 10.82
C GLU A 313 -1.10 18.00 10.10
N GLU A 314 -1.53 17.38 8.99
CA GLU A 314 -2.70 17.80 8.21
C GLU A 314 -3.96 17.82 9.08
N VAL A 315 -4.21 16.75 9.84
CA VAL A 315 -5.35 16.68 10.77
C VAL A 315 -5.23 17.73 11.87
N LYS A 316 -4.03 17.92 12.45
CA LYS A 316 -3.81 18.94 13.49
C LYS A 316 -4.14 20.34 12.97
N ARG A 317 -3.73 20.68 11.75
CA ARG A 317 -4.05 21.97 11.12
C ARG A 317 -5.55 22.12 10.89
N ALA A 318 -6.20 21.08 10.37
CA ALA A 318 -7.64 21.10 10.10
C ALA A 318 -8.50 21.21 11.37
N MET A 319 -8.03 20.72 12.52
CA MET A 319 -8.75 20.82 13.80
C MET A 319 -8.55 22.15 14.54
N ASN A 320 -7.55 22.94 14.15
CA ASN A 320 -7.25 24.24 14.77
C ASN A 320 -7.92 25.42 14.05
N HIS A 321 -8.78 25.16 13.08
CA HIS A 321 -9.53 26.15 12.28
C HIS A 321 -11.02 25.82 12.36
#